data_AF-A0A654ZQQ8-F1
#
_entry.id   AF-A0A654ZQQ8-F1
#
_cell.length_a   1.000
_cell.length_b   1.000
_cell.length_c   1.000
_cell.angle_alpha   90.00
_cell.angle_beta   90.00
_cell.angle_gamma   90.00
#
_symmetry.space_group_name_H-M   'P 1'
#
loop_
_entity.id
_entity.type
_entity.pdbx_description
1 polymer ?
#
loop_
_entity_poly.entity_id
_entity_poly.type
_entity_poly.pdbx_seq_one_letter_code
_entity_poly.pdbx_strand_id
1 'polypeptide(L)'
;MGDYVAQMEFGDYVKRASGIARLGVLRLDVDNLGQAFTHGFMEQGNGKFNTISRTAAFSRMLSLFFRQHINYVLARPKLRPITGDDPARPREATIIYSGGDDVFVVGAWDDVIEFGIELRERFHEFTQGKLTVSAGIGMFPDKYPISVMAREVGDLEDAAKSLPGKNGVALFDREFTFGWDELLSKVIEEKYRHIADYFSGNEERGMAFIYKLLELLAERDDRITKARWVYFLTRMRNPTGDTAPFQQFANRLHQWFQDPTDAKQLKTALHLYIYRTRKEESE
;
A
#
# COMPACT_ATOMS: atom_id res chain seq x y z
N MET A 1 -21.14 12.14 5.37
CA MET A 1 -19.69 11.94 5.53
C MET A 1 -19.54 10.57 6.13
N GLY A 2 -18.51 9.80 5.74
CA GLY A 2 -18.14 8.63 6.54
C GLY A 2 -17.72 9.08 7.93
N ASP A 3 -18.08 8.32 8.96
CA ASP A 3 -17.98 8.67 10.38
C ASP A 3 -17.39 7.52 11.21
N TYR A 4 -16.72 6.56 10.56
CA TYR A 4 -16.06 5.46 11.23
C TYR A 4 -14.92 5.98 12.13
N VAL A 5 -14.99 5.62 13.41
CA VAL A 5 -13.98 5.94 14.43
C VAL A 5 -13.70 4.68 15.24
N ALA A 6 -12.49 4.13 15.13
CA ALA A 6 -12.08 2.99 15.96
C ALA A 6 -11.49 3.40 17.32
N GLN A 7 -10.75 4.51 17.37
CA GLN A 7 -10.10 5.04 18.58
C GLN A 7 -10.26 6.56 18.64
N MET A 8 -10.16 7.12 19.85
CA MET A 8 -10.26 8.57 20.06
C MET A 8 -8.91 9.28 19.99
N GLU A 9 -7.80 8.58 20.28
CA GLU A 9 -6.45 9.15 20.30
C GLU A 9 -5.52 8.44 19.32
N PHE A 10 -4.65 9.20 18.64
CA PHE A 10 -3.69 8.63 17.68
C PHE A 10 -2.65 7.70 18.31
N GLY A 11 -2.31 7.92 19.57
CA GLY A 11 -1.38 7.05 20.30
C GLY A 11 -1.90 5.61 20.42
N ASP A 12 -3.22 5.41 20.44
CA ASP A 12 -3.80 4.06 20.55
C ASP A 12 -3.73 3.29 19.22
N TYR A 13 -3.78 3.99 18.08
CA TYR A 13 -3.49 3.37 16.79
C TYR A 13 -2.07 2.86 16.69
N VAL A 14 -1.12 3.67 17.16
CA VAL A 14 0.30 3.33 17.16
C VAL A 14 0.59 2.08 18.00
N LYS A 15 -0.07 1.92 19.15
CA LYS A 15 0.06 0.72 20.00
C LYS A 15 -0.56 -0.54 19.40
N ARG A 16 -1.56 -0.41 18.53
CA ARG A 16 -2.27 -1.53 17.88
C ARG A 16 -1.69 -1.90 16.52
N ALA A 17 -0.77 -1.10 15.99
CA ALA A 17 -0.08 -1.40 14.74
C ALA A 17 0.80 -2.64 14.87
N SER A 18 0.83 -3.47 13.82
CA SER A 18 1.75 -4.61 13.77
C SER A 18 3.18 -4.13 13.55
N GLY A 19 4.10 -4.61 14.38
CA GLY A 19 5.52 -4.29 14.27
C GLY A 19 5.83 -2.86 14.69
N ILE A 20 6.28 -2.04 13.75
CA ILE A 20 6.69 -0.67 14.04
C ILE A 20 5.49 0.16 14.48
N ALA A 21 5.65 0.81 15.63
CA ALA A 21 4.66 1.70 16.22
C ALA A 21 4.59 3.01 15.39
N ARG A 22 3.75 3.03 14.35
CA ARG A 22 3.56 4.19 13.46
C ARG A 22 2.10 4.37 13.08
N LEU A 23 1.73 5.64 12.91
CA LEU A 23 0.46 6.08 12.40
C LEU A 23 0.50 6.04 10.87
N GLY A 24 -0.43 5.33 10.26
CA GLY A 24 -0.71 5.40 8.82
C GLY A 24 -1.67 6.52 8.51
N VAL A 25 -1.43 7.19 7.39
CA VAL A 25 -2.35 8.18 6.85
C VAL A 25 -2.56 7.88 5.37
N LEU A 26 -3.81 7.74 4.94
CA LEU A 26 -4.21 7.55 3.56
C LEU A 26 -4.93 8.81 3.08
N ARG A 27 -4.52 9.30 1.91
CA ARG A 27 -5.31 10.22 1.10
C ARG A 27 -5.60 9.57 -0.25
N LEU A 28 -6.85 9.63 -0.70
CA LEU A 28 -7.29 8.96 -1.93
C LEU A 28 -8.29 9.85 -2.67
N ASP A 29 -8.12 9.93 -3.98
CA ASP A 29 -8.96 10.74 -4.87
C ASP A 29 -9.38 9.96 -6.12
N VAL A 30 -10.57 10.25 -6.65
CA VAL A 30 -11.10 9.61 -7.87
C VAL A 30 -10.46 10.20 -9.12
N ASP A 31 -9.90 9.34 -9.96
CA ASP A 31 -9.24 9.75 -11.18
C ASP A 31 -10.23 10.30 -12.21
N ASN A 32 -9.90 11.47 -12.78
CA ASN A 32 -10.59 12.08 -13.91
C ASN A 32 -12.09 12.33 -13.66
N LEU A 33 -12.51 12.54 -12.41
CA LEU A 33 -13.91 12.66 -12.07
C LEU A 33 -14.63 13.82 -12.79
N GLY A 34 -13.97 14.96 -12.97
CA GLY A 34 -14.51 16.07 -13.74
C GLY A 34 -14.80 15.71 -15.21
N GLN A 35 -13.96 14.87 -15.82
CA GLN A 35 -14.19 14.36 -17.18
C GLN A 35 -15.32 13.33 -17.19
N ALA A 36 -15.42 12.46 -16.17
CA ALA A 36 -16.52 11.51 -16.04
C ALA A 36 -17.88 12.21 -15.94
N PHE A 37 -17.97 13.33 -15.21
CA PHE A 37 -19.20 14.12 -15.11
C PHE A 37 -19.62 14.80 -16.43
N THR A 38 -18.65 15.24 -17.22
CA THR A 38 -18.90 16.04 -18.43
C THR A 38 -19.06 15.18 -19.68
N HIS A 39 -18.22 14.15 -19.83
CA HIS A 39 -18.10 13.36 -21.05
C HIS A 39 -18.47 11.87 -20.85
N GLY A 40 -18.63 11.39 -19.62
CA GLY A 40 -18.81 9.96 -19.33
C GLY A 40 -20.07 9.31 -19.94
N PHE A 41 -21.06 10.11 -20.36
CA PHE A 41 -22.28 9.63 -21.02
C PHE A 41 -22.40 10.08 -22.50
N MET A 42 -21.40 10.81 -23.03
CA MET A 42 -21.47 11.34 -24.39
C MET A 42 -21.24 10.26 -25.45
N GLU A 43 -20.34 9.33 -25.20
CA GLU A 43 -19.99 8.26 -26.15
C GLU A 43 -21.15 7.27 -26.38
N GLN A 44 -22.06 7.15 -25.41
CA GLN A 44 -23.17 6.22 -25.50
C GLN A 44 -24.37 6.87 -26.19
N GLY A 45 -24.91 6.20 -27.21
CA GLY A 45 -26.13 6.62 -27.89
C GLY A 45 -26.02 8.02 -28.53
N ASN A 46 -24.84 8.40 -29.02
CA ASN A 46 -24.55 9.70 -29.64
C ASN A 46 -24.94 10.89 -28.76
N GLY A 47 -24.57 10.87 -27.48
CA GLY A 47 -24.84 11.95 -26.53
C GLY A 47 -26.25 11.97 -25.95
N LYS A 48 -27.16 11.07 -26.38
CA LYS A 48 -28.53 10.99 -25.87
C LYS A 48 -28.59 10.77 -24.36
N PHE A 49 -27.58 10.13 -23.78
CA PHE A 49 -27.53 9.84 -22.36
C PHE A 49 -26.86 10.93 -21.52
N ASN A 50 -26.32 11.98 -22.14
CA ASN A 50 -25.74 13.11 -21.41
C ASN A 50 -26.84 14.05 -20.87
N THR A 51 -27.54 13.61 -19.83
CA THR A 51 -28.64 14.35 -19.22
C THR A 51 -28.33 14.71 -17.76
N ILE A 52 -28.87 15.86 -17.31
CA ILE A 52 -28.73 16.34 -15.93
C ILE A 52 -29.14 15.26 -14.92
N SER A 53 -30.22 14.53 -15.20
CA SER A 53 -30.72 13.46 -14.32
C SER A 53 -29.71 12.32 -14.17
N ARG A 54 -28.95 11.96 -15.21
CA ARG A 54 -27.91 10.93 -15.11
C ARG A 54 -26.69 11.44 -14.34
N THR A 55 -26.27 12.67 -14.60
CA THR A 55 -25.19 13.33 -13.86
C THR A 55 -25.53 13.40 -12.36
N ALA A 56 -26.76 13.76 -12.00
CA ALA A 56 -27.23 13.79 -10.62
C ALA A 56 -27.28 12.39 -9.98
N ALA A 57 -27.77 11.38 -10.71
CA ALA A 57 -27.77 10.00 -10.24
C ALA A 57 -26.34 9.47 -10.00
N PHE A 58 -25.42 9.77 -10.90
CA PHE A 58 -24.01 9.43 -10.78
C PHE A 58 -23.35 10.08 -9.56
N SER A 59 -23.54 11.39 -9.36
CA SER A 59 -23.06 12.12 -8.17
C SER A 59 -23.61 11.51 -6.86
N ARG A 60 -24.90 11.15 -6.84
CA ARG A 60 -25.53 10.50 -5.69
C ARG A 60 -24.94 9.12 -5.41
N MET A 61 -24.66 8.33 -6.44
CA MET A 61 -24.05 7.00 -6.31
C MET A 61 -22.63 7.07 -5.75
N LEU A 62 -21.79 7.98 -6.27
CA LEU A 62 -20.46 8.23 -5.71
C LEU A 62 -20.52 8.68 -4.26
N SER A 63 -21.42 9.63 -3.97
CA SER A 63 -21.65 10.09 -2.59
C SER A 63 -22.05 8.94 -1.67
N LEU A 64 -22.87 7.99 -2.13
CA LEU A 64 -23.27 6.83 -1.34
C LEU A 64 -22.07 5.90 -1.06
N PHE A 65 -21.21 5.68 -2.05
CA PHE A 65 -19.99 4.88 -1.86
C PHE A 65 -19.09 5.49 -0.77
N PHE A 66 -18.72 6.76 -0.93
CA PHE A 66 -17.78 7.42 -0.01
C PHE A 66 -18.40 7.84 1.32
N ARG A 67 -19.73 7.88 1.46
CA ARG A 67 -20.37 8.17 2.77
C ARG A 67 -20.74 6.92 3.56
N GLN A 68 -21.17 5.85 2.89
CA GLN A 68 -21.73 4.68 3.56
C GLN A 68 -20.89 3.43 3.34
N HIS A 69 -20.46 3.17 2.10
CA HIS A 69 -19.73 1.93 1.80
C HIS A 69 -18.34 1.92 2.45
N ILE A 70 -17.67 3.08 2.51
CA ILE A 70 -16.37 3.21 3.17
C ILE A 70 -16.38 2.72 4.63
N ASN A 71 -17.43 3.05 5.40
CA ASN A 71 -17.60 2.61 6.78
C ASN A 71 -17.71 1.08 6.87
N TYR A 72 -18.37 0.47 5.89
CA TYR A 72 -18.51 -0.99 5.82
C TYR A 72 -17.17 -1.68 5.54
N VAL A 73 -16.34 -1.12 4.65
CA VAL A 73 -15.01 -1.67 4.33
C VAL A 73 -14.10 -1.64 5.56
N LEU A 74 -14.16 -0.57 6.36
CA LEU A 74 -13.41 -0.47 7.62
C LEU A 74 -13.95 -1.42 8.70
N ALA A 75 -15.27 -1.52 8.84
CA ALA A 75 -15.90 -2.33 9.88
C ALA A 75 -15.83 -3.84 9.61
N ARG A 76 -15.79 -4.24 8.32
CA ARG A 76 -15.85 -5.65 7.89
C ARG A 76 -14.85 -5.90 6.75
N PRO A 77 -13.55 -5.86 7.04
CA PRO A 77 -12.54 -6.12 6.02
C PRO A 77 -12.68 -7.55 5.48
N LYS A 78 -12.36 -7.73 4.20
CA LYS A 78 -12.26 -9.06 3.58
C LYS A 78 -10.84 -9.40 3.15
N LEU A 79 -9.96 -8.39 3.01
CA LEU A 79 -8.61 -8.57 2.48
C LEU A 79 -7.56 -8.13 3.51
N ARG A 80 -6.71 -9.04 3.97
CA ARG A 80 -5.57 -8.73 4.86
C ARG A 80 -4.26 -9.29 4.29
N PRO A 81 -3.79 -8.78 3.13
CA PRO A 81 -2.68 -9.39 2.41
C PRO A 81 -1.30 -9.19 3.07
N ILE A 82 -1.19 -8.27 4.02
CA ILE A 82 0.03 -7.98 4.78
C ILE A 82 -0.06 -8.65 6.15
N THR A 83 -1.11 -8.44 6.93
CA THR A 83 -1.23 -8.89 8.33
C THR A 83 -1.64 -10.35 8.44
N GLY A 84 -2.50 -10.86 7.53
CA GLY A 84 -3.01 -12.23 7.60
C GLY A 84 -3.85 -12.54 8.84
N ASP A 85 -4.22 -11.52 9.63
CA ASP A 85 -4.99 -11.66 10.88
C ASP A 85 -6.45 -12.07 10.63
N ASP A 86 -7.20 -12.30 11.71
CA ASP A 86 -8.64 -12.57 11.69
C ASP A 86 -9.38 -11.58 10.76
N PRO A 87 -9.95 -12.06 9.63
CA PRO A 87 -10.68 -11.21 8.70
C PRO A 87 -11.93 -10.58 9.34
N ALA A 88 -12.43 -11.09 10.47
CA ALA A 88 -13.55 -10.50 11.19
C ALA A 88 -13.16 -9.30 12.06
N ARG A 89 -11.86 -9.05 12.31
CA ARG A 89 -11.40 -7.89 13.09
C ARG A 89 -11.66 -6.59 12.31
N PRO A 90 -12.36 -5.59 12.87
CA PRO A 90 -12.46 -4.25 12.26
C PRO A 90 -11.08 -3.58 12.11
N ARG A 91 -10.98 -2.64 11.17
CA ARG A 91 -9.75 -1.86 10.95
C ARG A 91 -9.51 -0.87 12.09
N GLU A 92 -8.27 -0.79 12.55
CA GLU A 92 -7.86 0.26 13.49
C GLU A 92 -7.57 1.55 12.73
N ALA A 93 -8.64 2.23 12.30
CA ALA A 93 -8.56 3.52 11.62
C ALA A 93 -9.76 4.42 11.92
N THR A 94 -9.63 5.69 11.56
CA THR A 94 -10.67 6.73 11.65
C THR A 94 -10.70 7.51 10.35
N ILE A 95 -11.92 7.77 9.87
CA ILE A 95 -12.15 8.70 8.77
C ILE A 95 -12.13 10.12 9.34
N ILE A 96 -11.18 10.94 8.91
CA ILE A 96 -11.18 12.38 9.24
C ILE A 96 -12.11 13.12 8.28
N TYR A 97 -12.03 12.79 6.99
CA TYR A 97 -13.02 13.22 6.01
C TYR A 97 -13.21 12.20 4.89
N SER A 98 -14.43 12.17 4.35
CA SER A 98 -14.76 11.42 3.15
C SER A 98 -15.93 12.11 2.46
N GLY A 99 -15.65 12.73 1.31
CA GLY A 99 -16.56 13.65 0.66
C GLY A 99 -16.46 13.57 -0.85
N GLY A 100 -17.48 12.99 -1.49
CA GLY A 100 -17.65 12.97 -2.94
C GLY A 100 -16.65 12.05 -3.64
N ASP A 101 -15.39 12.47 -3.62
CA ASP A 101 -14.26 11.95 -4.38
C ASP A 101 -12.95 11.90 -3.59
N ASP A 102 -12.79 12.73 -2.56
CA ASP A 102 -11.60 12.75 -1.70
C ASP A 102 -11.87 12.05 -0.35
N VAL A 103 -10.90 11.27 0.10
CA VAL A 103 -10.92 10.45 1.31
C VAL A 103 -9.64 10.67 2.10
N PHE A 104 -9.76 10.92 3.40
CA PHE A 104 -8.64 11.00 4.33
C PHE A 104 -8.87 10.17 5.58
N VAL A 105 -7.99 9.20 5.78
CA VAL A 105 -8.08 8.20 6.84
C VAL A 105 -6.78 8.15 7.62
N VAL A 106 -6.89 8.03 8.93
CA VAL A 106 -5.77 7.94 9.88
C VAL A 106 -5.94 6.69 10.73
N GLY A 107 -4.88 5.91 10.96
CA GLY A 107 -5.00 4.67 11.72
C GLY A 107 -3.67 3.95 11.93
N ALA A 108 -3.72 2.68 12.32
CA ALA A 108 -2.55 1.82 12.32
C ALA A 108 -2.03 1.64 10.88
N TRP A 109 -0.71 1.73 10.67
CA TRP A 109 -0.13 1.84 9.32
C TRP A 109 -0.44 0.64 8.42
N ASP A 110 -0.45 -0.56 8.99
CA ASP A 110 -0.77 -1.81 8.33
C ASP A 110 -2.25 -1.88 7.94
N ASP A 111 -3.16 -1.57 8.87
CA ASP A 111 -4.60 -1.51 8.60
C ASP A 111 -4.95 -0.44 7.56
N VAL A 112 -4.23 0.70 7.52
CA VAL A 112 -4.43 1.77 6.54
C VAL A 112 -4.02 1.34 5.13
N ILE A 113 -2.88 0.65 4.97
CA ILE A 113 -2.46 0.14 3.65
C ILE A 113 -3.45 -0.90 3.13
N GLU A 114 -3.81 -1.87 3.97
CA GLU A 114 -4.76 -2.91 3.57
C GLU A 114 -6.16 -2.36 3.30
N PHE A 115 -6.57 -1.33 4.04
CA PHE A 115 -7.79 -0.59 3.75
C PHE A 115 -7.74 0.10 2.38
N GLY A 116 -6.63 0.77 2.03
CA GLY A 116 -6.48 1.41 0.72
C GLY A 116 -6.61 0.41 -0.44
N ILE A 117 -5.98 -0.76 -0.30
CA ILE A 117 -6.08 -1.86 -1.28
C ILE A 117 -7.53 -2.34 -1.40
N GLU A 118 -8.20 -2.65 -0.29
CA GLU A 118 -9.57 -3.16 -0.35
C GLU A 118 -10.56 -2.10 -0.86
N LEU A 119 -10.38 -0.83 -0.47
CA LEU A 119 -11.23 0.27 -0.93
C LEU A 119 -11.13 0.42 -2.45
N ARG A 120 -9.92 0.29 -3.03
CA ARG A 120 -9.73 0.28 -4.48
C ARG A 120 -10.47 -0.86 -5.15
N GLU A 121 -10.34 -2.10 -4.66
CA GLU A 121 -11.06 -3.25 -5.23
C GLU A 121 -12.57 -3.05 -5.19
N ARG A 122 -13.10 -2.60 -4.05
CA ARG A 122 -14.53 -2.30 -3.87
C ARG A 122 -15.01 -1.20 -4.81
N PHE A 123 -14.19 -0.18 -5.03
CA PHE A 123 -14.52 0.90 -5.95
C PHE A 123 -14.49 0.44 -7.41
N HIS A 124 -13.52 -0.41 -7.77
CA HIS A 124 -13.45 -1.04 -9.08
C HIS A 124 -14.69 -1.90 -9.35
N GLU A 125 -15.10 -2.74 -8.39
CA GLU A 125 -16.34 -3.52 -8.46
C GLU A 125 -17.57 -2.60 -8.61
N PHE A 126 -17.68 -1.58 -7.76
CA PHE A 126 -18.82 -0.65 -7.74
C PHE A 126 -18.98 0.12 -9.05
N THR A 127 -17.88 0.52 -9.66
CA THR A 127 -17.86 1.31 -10.91
C THR A 127 -17.76 0.43 -12.16
N GLN A 128 -17.70 -0.89 -12.00
CA GLN A 128 -17.47 -1.87 -13.06
C GLN A 128 -16.21 -1.57 -13.88
N GLY A 129 -15.15 -1.13 -13.19
CA GLY A 129 -13.86 -0.79 -13.77
C GLY A 129 -13.85 0.45 -14.68
N LYS A 130 -14.90 1.28 -14.65
CA LYS A 130 -14.97 2.50 -15.48
C LYS A 130 -14.31 3.71 -14.84
N LEU A 131 -14.07 3.68 -13.54
CA LEU A 131 -13.35 4.71 -12.80
C LEU A 131 -12.24 4.06 -11.99
N THR A 132 -11.21 4.84 -11.75
CA THR A 132 -10.05 4.45 -10.95
C THR A 132 -9.81 5.48 -9.86
N VAL A 133 -8.94 5.13 -8.92
CA VAL A 133 -8.57 6.00 -7.79
C VAL A 133 -7.05 6.02 -7.70
N SER A 134 -6.51 7.17 -7.30
CA SER A 134 -5.11 7.30 -6.95
C SER A 134 -4.97 7.67 -5.48
N ALA A 135 -3.91 7.19 -4.83
CA ALA A 135 -3.72 7.41 -3.40
C ALA A 135 -2.27 7.68 -3.00
N GLY A 136 -2.12 8.43 -1.91
CA GLY A 136 -0.89 8.51 -1.14
C GLY A 136 -1.10 7.82 0.21
N ILE A 137 -0.12 7.04 0.67
CA ILE A 137 -0.10 6.51 2.03
C ILE A 137 1.22 6.88 2.71
N GLY A 138 1.15 7.62 3.80
CA GLY A 138 2.31 8.00 4.62
C GLY A 138 2.35 7.25 5.95
N MET A 139 3.53 7.21 6.56
CA MET A 139 3.76 6.68 7.90
C MET A 139 4.43 7.73 8.78
N PHE A 140 3.89 7.96 9.97
CA PHE A 140 4.29 9.06 10.83
C PHE A 140 4.36 8.65 12.30
N PRO A 141 5.14 9.36 13.14
CA PRO A 141 5.00 9.32 14.58
C PRO A 141 3.61 9.83 15.04
N ASP A 142 3.13 9.34 16.18
CA ASP A 142 1.84 9.71 16.80
C ASP A 142 1.68 11.22 17.06
N LYS A 143 2.78 11.89 17.44
CA LYS A 143 2.82 13.33 17.77
C LYS A 143 3.07 14.23 16.56
N TYR A 144 3.19 13.67 15.37
CA TYR A 144 3.49 14.46 14.18
C TYR A 144 2.25 15.31 13.79
N PRO A 145 2.39 16.57 13.35
CA PRO A 145 1.23 17.43 13.14
C PRO A 145 0.36 16.99 11.95
N ILE A 146 -0.96 16.92 12.13
CA ILE A 146 -1.93 16.51 11.09
C ILE A 146 -1.80 17.34 9.81
N SER A 147 -1.64 18.67 9.93
CA SER A 147 -1.51 19.54 8.76
C SER A 147 -0.28 19.22 7.91
N VAL A 148 0.79 18.76 8.54
CA VAL A 148 2.02 18.37 7.84
C VAL A 148 1.84 16.99 7.20
N MET A 149 1.25 16.03 7.92
CA MET A 149 0.88 14.72 7.36
C MET A 149 0.01 14.89 6.10
N ALA A 150 -1.02 15.73 6.17
CA ALA A 150 -1.95 15.91 5.06
C ALA A 150 -1.29 16.49 3.80
N ARG A 151 -0.30 17.37 3.97
CA ARG A 151 0.50 17.90 2.87
C ARG A 151 1.39 16.82 2.26
N GLU A 152 2.15 16.12 3.08
CA GLU A 152 3.10 15.09 2.60
C GLU A 152 2.37 13.93 1.91
N VAL A 153 1.23 13.49 2.45
CA VAL A 153 0.42 12.45 1.80
C VAL A 153 -0.26 12.96 0.53
N GLY A 154 -0.58 14.26 0.45
CA GLY A 154 -0.99 14.91 -0.80
C GLY A 154 0.09 14.84 -1.88
N ASP A 155 1.35 15.11 -1.52
CA ASP A 155 2.47 15.00 -2.47
C ASP A 155 2.67 13.55 -2.97
N LEU A 156 2.38 12.55 -2.13
CA LEU A 156 2.38 11.13 -2.49
C LEU A 156 1.22 10.80 -3.43
N GLU A 157 0.00 11.28 -3.15
CA GLU A 157 -1.15 11.11 -4.03
C GLU A 157 -0.90 11.74 -5.42
N ASP A 158 -0.29 12.93 -5.46
CA ASP A 158 0.10 13.58 -6.71
C ASP A 158 1.16 12.77 -7.49
N ALA A 159 2.10 12.13 -6.77
CA ALA A 159 3.05 11.21 -7.39
C ALA A 159 2.33 10.00 -8.01
N ALA A 160 1.33 9.43 -7.34
CA ALA A 160 0.51 8.35 -7.86
C ALA A 160 -0.31 8.78 -9.10
N LYS A 161 -0.90 9.98 -9.08
CA LYS A 161 -1.61 10.56 -10.23
C LYS A 161 -0.71 10.89 -11.43
N SER A 162 0.60 11.00 -11.19
CA SER A 162 1.58 11.25 -12.25
C SER A 162 1.94 9.98 -13.04
N LEU A 163 1.49 8.79 -12.59
CA LEU A 163 1.65 7.56 -13.37
C LEU A 163 0.87 7.61 -14.68
N PRO A 164 1.40 7.01 -15.77
CA PRO A 164 0.63 6.83 -17.00
C PRO A 164 -0.66 6.06 -16.72
N GLY A 165 -1.80 6.71 -16.99
CA GLY A 165 -3.12 6.12 -16.75
C GLY A 165 -3.63 6.23 -15.30
N LYS A 166 -2.88 6.88 -14.40
CA LYS A 166 -3.23 7.03 -12.97
C LYS A 166 -3.43 5.66 -12.31
N ASN A 167 -4.51 5.45 -11.54
CA ASN A 167 -4.85 4.16 -10.94
C ASN A 167 -3.68 3.56 -10.13
N GLY A 168 -3.08 4.38 -9.29
CA GLY A 168 -1.88 3.99 -8.56
C GLY A 168 -1.84 4.48 -7.13
N VAL A 169 -0.77 4.10 -6.46
CA VAL A 169 -0.53 4.42 -5.06
C VAL A 169 0.95 4.67 -4.82
N ALA A 170 1.25 5.69 -4.02
CA ALA A 170 2.59 5.96 -3.52
C ALA A 170 2.65 5.65 -2.02
N LEU A 171 3.59 4.81 -1.62
CA LEU A 171 3.75 4.35 -0.23
C LEU A 171 4.99 4.97 0.41
N PHE A 172 4.82 5.78 1.46
CA PHE A 172 5.87 6.36 2.30
C PHE A 172 6.78 7.38 1.62
N ASP A 173 7.21 7.11 0.39
CA ASP A 173 8.08 7.95 -0.44
C ASP A 173 7.63 7.87 -1.91
N ARG A 174 7.88 8.93 -2.68
CA ARG A 174 7.56 9.02 -4.10
C ARG A 174 8.28 7.95 -4.93
N GLU A 175 9.44 7.47 -4.48
CA GLU A 175 10.14 6.35 -5.10
C GLU A 175 9.25 5.10 -5.15
N PHE A 176 8.44 4.86 -4.13
CA PHE A 176 7.58 3.67 -3.98
C PHE A 176 6.17 3.91 -4.53
N THR A 177 6.11 4.46 -5.74
CA THR A 177 4.88 4.67 -6.50
C THR A 177 4.66 3.51 -7.49
N PHE A 178 3.47 2.90 -7.45
CA PHE A 178 3.10 1.72 -8.24
C PHE A 178 1.66 1.82 -8.74
N GLY A 179 1.33 1.12 -9.84
CA GLY A 179 -0.07 0.82 -10.14
C GLY A 179 -0.66 -0.09 -9.06
N TRP A 180 -1.95 0.00 -8.76
CA TRP A 180 -2.57 -0.82 -7.70
C TRP A 180 -2.38 -2.33 -7.92
N ASP A 181 -2.58 -2.79 -9.17
CA ASP A 181 -2.43 -4.21 -9.51
C ASP A 181 -0.96 -4.67 -9.41
N GLU A 182 -0.01 -3.77 -9.68
CA GLU A 182 1.42 -4.03 -9.51
C GLU A 182 1.79 -4.13 -8.03
N LEU A 183 1.32 -3.19 -7.20
CA LEU A 183 1.52 -3.24 -5.75
C LEU A 183 0.98 -4.56 -5.19
N LEU A 184 -0.26 -4.91 -5.52
CA LEU A 184 -0.86 -6.13 -5.00
C LEU A 184 -0.13 -7.37 -5.52
N SER A 185 -0.13 -7.61 -6.83
CA SER A 185 0.35 -8.88 -7.39
C SER A 185 1.87 -9.08 -7.33
N LYS A 186 2.67 -8.01 -7.52
CA LYS A 186 4.13 -8.11 -7.64
C LYS A 186 4.86 -7.79 -6.35
N VAL A 187 4.43 -6.74 -5.64
CA VAL A 187 5.10 -6.35 -4.39
C VAL A 187 4.59 -7.23 -3.24
N ILE A 188 3.27 -7.29 -3.04
CA ILE A 188 2.69 -7.94 -1.85
C ILE A 188 2.58 -9.45 -2.06
N GLU A 189 1.89 -9.90 -3.10
CA GLU A 189 1.56 -11.31 -3.30
C GLU A 189 2.75 -12.18 -3.76
N GLU A 190 3.69 -11.60 -4.49
CA GLU A 190 4.88 -12.31 -4.95
C GLU A 190 6.07 -12.09 -3.99
N LYS A 191 6.61 -10.86 -3.96
CA LYS A 191 7.90 -10.60 -3.30
C LYS A 191 7.79 -10.60 -1.78
N TYR A 192 6.84 -9.86 -1.22
CA TYR A 192 6.64 -9.78 0.23
C TYR A 192 6.24 -11.13 0.82
N ARG A 193 5.30 -11.87 0.21
CA ARG A 193 4.97 -13.23 0.67
C ARG A 193 6.19 -14.16 0.62
N HIS A 194 6.96 -14.14 -0.46
CA HIS A 194 8.17 -14.96 -0.55
C HIS A 194 9.21 -14.65 0.55
N ILE A 195 9.38 -13.36 0.90
CA ILE A 195 10.23 -12.92 2.02
C ILE A 195 9.64 -13.40 3.35
N ALA A 196 8.35 -13.15 3.57
CA ALA A 196 7.67 -13.49 4.81
C ALA A 196 7.69 -15.00 5.09
N ASP A 197 7.40 -15.82 4.08
CA ASP A 197 7.42 -17.28 4.17
C ASP A 197 8.83 -17.79 4.54
N TYR A 198 9.87 -17.24 3.88
CA TYR A 198 11.25 -17.67 4.14
C TYR A 198 11.71 -17.38 5.57
N PHE A 199 11.45 -16.18 6.08
CA PHE A 199 11.89 -15.78 7.42
C PHE A 199 11.00 -16.30 8.54
N SER A 200 9.70 -16.56 8.29
CA SER A 200 8.82 -17.19 9.29
C SER A 200 9.34 -18.57 9.75
N GLY A 201 10.03 -19.30 8.86
CA GLY A 201 10.68 -20.57 9.18
C GLY A 201 12.16 -20.46 9.57
N ASN A 202 12.75 -19.26 9.60
CA ASN A 202 14.19 -19.06 9.79
C ASN A 202 14.50 -17.78 10.61
N GLU A 203 13.98 -17.71 11.84
CA GLU A 203 14.13 -16.54 12.72
C GLU A 203 15.61 -16.15 13.03
N GLU A 204 16.54 -17.11 12.97
CA GLU A 204 17.98 -16.86 13.20
C GLU A 204 18.61 -15.93 12.16
N ARG A 205 18.03 -15.83 10.95
CA ARG A 205 18.53 -14.96 9.88
C ARG A 205 17.92 -13.57 10.07
N GLY A 206 18.55 -12.82 10.97
CA GLY A 206 17.98 -11.59 11.51
C GLY A 206 17.93 -10.38 10.55
N MET A 207 17.38 -9.28 11.08
CA MET A 207 17.19 -7.98 10.41
C MET A 207 18.45 -7.43 9.73
N ALA A 208 19.64 -7.72 10.27
CA ALA A 208 20.91 -7.30 9.68
C ALA A 208 21.07 -7.77 8.23
N PHE A 209 20.57 -8.97 7.90
CA PHE A 209 20.58 -9.48 6.54
C PHE A 209 19.74 -8.61 5.60
N ILE A 210 18.52 -8.26 6.02
CA ILE A 210 17.58 -7.47 5.22
C ILE A 210 18.10 -6.04 5.03
N TYR A 211 18.65 -5.42 6.07
CA TYR A 211 19.27 -4.09 5.94
C TYR A 211 20.43 -4.12 4.95
N LYS A 212 21.24 -5.18 4.92
CA LYS A 212 22.31 -5.31 3.94
C LYS A 212 21.77 -5.51 2.52
N LEU A 213 20.66 -6.22 2.33
CA LEU A 213 19.99 -6.28 1.02
C LEU A 213 19.51 -4.90 0.56
N LEU A 214 18.91 -4.11 1.46
CA LEU A 214 18.47 -2.76 1.14
C LEU A 214 19.63 -1.83 0.74
N GLU A 215 20.76 -1.91 1.45
CA GLU A 215 21.98 -1.17 1.12
C GLU A 215 22.46 -1.51 -0.30
N LEU A 216 22.54 -2.81 -0.63
CA LEU A 216 22.97 -3.26 -1.95
C LEU A 216 21.94 -2.92 -3.05
N LEU A 217 20.65 -2.89 -2.74
CA LEU A 217 19.61 -2.45 -3.67
C LEU A 217 19.71 -0.96 -3.97
N ALA A 218 20.06 -0.13 -2.97
CA ALA A 218 20.25 1.30 -3.16
C ALA A 218 21.45 1.62 -4.05
N GLU A 219 22.51 0.80 -4.00
CA GLU A 219 23.72 0.94 -4.82
C GLU A 219 23.71 0.06 -6.09
N ARG A 220 22.55 -0.46 -6.51
CA ARG A 220 22.42 -1.49 -7.57
C ARG A 220 23.13 -1.13 -8.88
N ASP A 221 23.11 0.13 -9.26
CA ASP A 221 23.65 0.60 -10.54
C ASP A 221 25.18 0.72 -10.53
N ASP A 222 25.82 0.60 -9.37
CA ASP A 222 27.29 0.49 -9.29
C ASP A 222 27.77 -0.91 -9.75
N ARG A 223 28.84 -0.91 -10.55
CA ARG A 223 29.39 -2.14 -11.17
C ARG A 223 29.88 -3.13 -10.11
N ILE A 224 30.39 -2.65 -8.98
CA ILE A 224 30.93 -3.50 -7.91
C ILE A 224 29.79 -4.11 -7.09
N THR A 225 28.66 -3.41 -6.95
CA THR A 225 27.50 -3.88 -6.19
C THR A 225 26.94 -5.21 -6.66
N LYS A 226 26.92 -5.48 -7.98
CA LYS A 226 26.49 -6.78 -8.49
C LYS A 226 27.33 -7.94 -7.94
N ALA A 227 28.65 -7.76 -7.88
CA ALA A 227 29.54 -8.76 -7.30
C ALA A 227 29.36 -8.87 -5.78
N ARG A 228 29.20 -7.74 -5.08
CA ARG A 228 28.92 -7.70 -3.63
C ARG A 228 27.61 -8.42 -3.29
N TRP A 229 26.58 -8.25 -4.12
CA TRP A 229 25.29 -8.93 -3.98
C TRP A 229 25.41 -10.44 -4.06
N VAL A 230 26.06 -10.95 -5.11
CA VAL A 230 26.28 -12.40 -5.29
C VAL A 230 27.15 -12.95 -4.15
N TYR A 231 28.21 -12.24 -3.77
CA TYR A 231 29.07 -12.63 -2.66
C TYR A 231 28.31 -12.67 -1.33
N PHE A 232 27.48 -11.66 -1.05
CA PHE A 232 26.67 -11.60 0.16
C PHE A 232 25.68 -12.76 0.24
N LEU A 233 24.94 -13.03 -0.84
CA LEU A 233 24.01 -14.15 -0.88
C LEU A 233 24.71 -15.51 -0.72
N THR A 234 25.88 -15.71 -1.32
CA THR A 234 26.63 -16.97 -1.18
C THR A 234 27.22 -17.16 0.21
N ARG A 235 27.71 -16.07 0.85
CA ARG A 235 28.25 -16.11 2.22
C ARG A 235 27.19 -16.40 3.28
N MET A 236 25.95 -15.98 3.04
CA MET A 236 24.81 -16.22 3.94
C MET A 236 24.23 -17.64 3.81
N ARG A 237 24.85 -18.50 3.01
CA ARG A 237 24.53 -19.92 2.95
C ARG A 237 25.10 -20.62 4.19
N ASN A 238 24.23 -21.21 5.01
CA ASN A 238 24.67 -22.05 6.12
C ASN A 238 25.53 -23.21 5.58
N PRO A 239 26.75 -23.43 6.11
CA PRO A 239 27.59 -24.55 5.67
C PRO A 239 27.08 -25.92 6.16
N THR A 240 26.22 -25.96 7.19
CA THR A 240 25.94 -27.17 7.99
C THR A 240 24.46 -27.58 8.05
N GLY A 241 23.64 -27.28 7.03
CA GLY A 241 22.23 -27.69 6.98
C GLY A 241 21.70 -27.87 5.56
N ASP A 242 20.40 -28.18 5.41
CA ASP A 242 19.76 -28.23 4.09
C ASP A 242 19.78 -26.83 3.45
N THR A 243 20.61 -26.69 2.41
CA THR A 243 20.81 -25.42 1.72
C THR A 243 19.76 -25.15 0.65
N ALA A 244 18.93 -26.13 0.28
CA ALA A 244 18.01 -25.99 -0.84
C ALA A 244 16.97 -24.87 -0.65
N PRO A 245 16.31 -24.69 0.51
CA PRO A 245 15.35 -23.61 0.71
C PRO A 245 16.00 -22.22 0.58
N PHE A 246 17.18 -22.02 1.17
CA PHE A 246 17.90 -20.76 1.03
C PHE A 246 18.38 -20.52 -0.39
N GLN A 247 18.83 -21.55 -1.10
CA GLN A 247 19.31 -21.39 -2.47
C GLN A 247 18.18 -21.01 -3.42
N GLN A 248 16.98 -21.56 -3.23
CA GLN A 248 15.78 -21.14 -3.97
C GLN A 248 15.44 -19.67 -3.67
N PHE A 249 15.44 -19.28 -2.39
CA PHE A 249 15.21 -17.90 -1.97
C PHE A 249 16.24 -16.92 -2.55
N ALA A 250 17.53 -17.21 -2.40
CA ALA A 250 18.62 -16.39 -2.91
C ALA A 250 18.59 -16.26 -4.45
N ASN A 251 18.25 -17.34 -5.17
CA ASN A 251 18.11 -17.30 -6.62
C ASN A 251 16.96 -16.37 -7.04
N ARG A 252 15.82 -16.40 -6.35
CA ARG A 252 14.70 -15.48 -6.60
C ARG A 252 15.09 -14.02 -6.35
N LEU A 253 15.70 -13.74 -5.20
CA LEU A 253 16.23 -12.40 -4.90
C LEU A 253 17.21 -11.93 -5.98
N HIS A 254 18.12 -12.79 -6.42
CA HIS A 254 19.09 -12.45 -7.45
C HIS A 254 18.44 -12.16 -8.82
N GLN A 255 17.40 -12.92 -9.20
CA GLN A 255 16.64 -12.65 -10.41
C GLN A 255 15.99 -11.26 -10.36
N TRP A 256 15.29 -10.95 -9.27
CA TRP A 256 14.66 -9.64 -9.09
C TRP A 256 15.66 -8.49 -9.02
N PHE A 257 16.85 -8.72 -8.47
CA PHE A 257 17.92 -7.73 -8.45
C PHE A 257 18.42 -7.36 -9.86
N GLN A 258 18.31 -8.24 -10.86
CA GLN A 258 18.79 -7.95 -12.22
C GLN A 258 17.90 -6.95 -12.97
N ASP A 259 16.60 -6.87 -12.67
CA ASP A 259 15.67 -5.95 -13.33
C ASP A 259 15.41 -4.71 -12.46
N PRO A 260 15.47 -3.47 -12.99
CA PRO A 260 15.24 -2.26 -12.18
C PRO A 260 13.84 -2.18 -11.56
N THR A 261 12.81 -2.66 -12.28
CA THR A 261 11.42 -2.63 -11.82
C THR A 261 11.24 -3.62 -10.68
N ASP A 262 11.70 -4.86 -10.87
CA ASP A 262 11.68 -5.87 -9.81
C ASP A 262 12.51 -5.46 -8.60
N ALA A 263 13.65 -4.79 -8.80
CA ALA A 263 14.50 -4.29 -7.71
C ALA A 263 13.77 -3.24 -6.85
N LYS A 264 13.05 -2.30 -7.48
CA LYS A 264 12.21 -1.32 -6.78
C LYS A 264 11.06 -2.00 -6.02
N GLN A 265 10.40 -2.97 -6.65
CA GLN A 265 9.34 -3.76 -6.00
C GLN A 265 9.89 -4.56 -4.81
N LEU A 266 11.08 -5.16 -4.96
CA LEU A 266 11.77 -5.91 -3.91
C LEU A 266 12.15 -4.99 -2.73
N LYS A 267 12.70 -3.81 -3.02
CA LYS A 267 13.03 -2.80 -2.00
C LYS A 267 11.80 -2.45 -1.16
N THR A 268 10.65 -2.24 -1.82
CA THR A 268 9.38 -1.95 -1.13
C THR A 268 8.91 -3.13 -0.28
N ALA A 269 8.96 -4.35 -0.81
CA ALA A 269 8.60 -5.56 -0.07
C ALA A 269 9.47 -5.79 1.18
N LEU A 270 10.78 -5.52 1.09
CA LEU A 270 11.70 -5.58 2.23
C LEU A 270 11.37 -4.53 3.29
N HIS A 271 11.03 -3.30 2.89
CA HIS A 271 10.56 -2.26 3.83
C HIS A 271 9.27 -2.69 4.56
N LEU A 272 8.26 -3.19 3.84
CA LEU A 272 7.02 -3.71 4.43
C LEU A 272 7.29 -4.83 5.43
N TYR A 273 8.20 -5.75 5.10
CA TYR A 273 8.59 -6.84 5.99
C TYR A 273 9.31 -6.35 7.25
N ILE A 274 10.27 -5.43 7.13
CA ILE A 274 10.93 -4.80 8.28
C ILE A 274 9.91 -4.10 9.17
N TYR A 275 9.03 -3.29 8.60
CA TYR A 275 8.04 -2.54 9.37
C TYR A 275 7.08 -3.46 10.12
N ARG A 276 6.68 -4.59 9.54
CA ARG A 276 5.84 -5.57 10.23
C ARG A 276 6.55 -6.33 11.37
N THR A 277 7.85 -6.57 11.24
CA THR A 277 8.58 -7.45 12.16
C THR A 277 9.37 -6.72 13.23
N ARG A 278 9.59 -5.41 13.06
CA ARG A 278 10.28 -4.58 14.04
C ARG A 278 9.46 -4.51 15.33
N LYS A 279 9.93 -5.16 16.39
CA LYS A 279 9.43 -4.94 17.75
C LYS A 279 10.11 -3.70 18.32
N GLU A 280 9.39 -2.86 19.06
CA GLU A 280 10.04 -1.84 19.89
C GLU A 280 10.98 -2.55 20.87
N GLU A 281 12.27 -2.18 20.87
CA GLU A 281 13.10 -2.43 22.04
C GLU A 281 12.42 -1.67 23.18
N SER A 282 11.92 -2.42 24.15
CA SER A 282 11.35 -1.84 25.36
C SER A 282 12.47 -1.09 26.06
N GLU A 283 12.44 0.24 26.01
CA GLU A 283 13.25 1.08 26.91
C GLU A 283 12.83 0.86 28.36
#